data_AF-A0A8J5QZG7-F1
#
_entry.id   AF-A0A8J5QZG7-F1
#
_cell.length_a   1.000
_cell.length_b   1.000
_cell.length_c   1.000
_cell.angle_alpha   90.00
_cell.angle_beta   90.00
_cell.angle_gamma   90.00
#
_symmetry.space_group_name_H-M   'P 1'
#
loop_
_entity.id
_entity.type
_entity.pdbx_description
1 polymer ?
#
loop_
_entity_poly.entity_id
_entity_poly.type
_entity_poly.pdbx_seq_one_letter_code
_entity_poly.pdbx_strand_id
1 'polypeptide(L)'
;MFYDTENGISVAEQGSRKNLGVGGEAEVVRGQYSYTAPDGTPILVTYVADENGFQAAGAHLPTPPPIPAAIQRALAYNAAHPEEEEPYNRRFFGQKK
;
A
#
# COMPACT_ATOMS: atom_id res chain seq x y z
N MET A 1 -19.10 9.19 3.68
CA MET A 1 -20.51 8.96 3.32
C MET A 1 -20.82 7.48 3.48
N PHE A 2 -22.01 7.13 3.99
CA PHE A 2 -22.47 5.76 4.14
C PHE A 2 -23.92 5.67 3.66
N TYR A 3 -24.25 4.63 2.91
CA TYR A 3 -25.63 4.33 2.53
C TYR A 3 -25.83 2.83 2.30
N ASP A 4 -27.07 2.39 2.50
CA ASP A 4 -27.55 1.04 2.20
C ASP A 4 -28.67 1.11 1.17
N THR A 5 -28.78 0.09 0.34
CA THR A 5 -29.88 -0.07 -0.62
C THR A 5 -30.78 -1.23 -0.22
N GLU A 6 -32.05 -1.20 -0.65
CA GLU A 6 -33.06 -2.23 -0.33
C GLU A 6 -32.65 -3.64 -0.81
N ASN A 7 -31.84 -3.69 -1.86
CA ASN A 7 -31.24 -4.87 -2.46
C ASN A 7 -29.94 -5.34 -1.77
N GLY A 8 -29.67 -4.87 -0.54
CA GLY A 8 -28.59 -5.38 0.31
C GLY A 8 -27.18 -4.93 -0.09
N ILE A 9 -27.07 -3.82 -0.83
CA ILE A 9 -25.79 -3.20 -1.13
C ILE A 9 -25.50 -2.18 -0.03
N SER A 10 -24.34 -2.29 0.62
CA SER A 10 -23.87 -1.31 1.59
C SER A 10 -22.63 -0.63 1.05
N VAL A 11 -22.53 0.69 1.18
CA VAL A 11 -21.39 1.48 0.69
C VAL A 11 -20.92 2.43 1.77
N ALA A 12 -19.61 2.49 1.98
CA ALA A 12 -18.95 3.47 2.82
C ALA A 12 -17.76 4.09 2.07
N GLU A 13 -17.64 5.42 2.12
CA GLU A 13 -16.57 6.16 1.45
C GLU A 13 -16.07 7.32 2.32
N GLN A 14 -14.75 7.54 2.30
CA GLN A 14 -14.09 8.67 2.93
C GLN A 14 -13.03 9.24 1.98
N GLY A 15 -13.20 10.51 1.62
CA GLY A 15 -12.18 11.30 0.91
C GLY A 15 -11.23 12.00 1.89
N SER A 16 -9.96 12.10 1.51
CA SER A 16 -8.93 12.85 2.23
C SER A 16 -7.93 13.45 1.25
N ARG A 17 -7.40 14.64 1.53
CA ARG A 17 -6.31 15.21 0.72
C ARG A 17 -4.97 14.69 1.23
N LYS A 18 -4.14 14.20 0.32
CA LYS A 18 -2.75 13.82 0.54
C LYS A 18 -1.85 14.91 -0.02
N ASN A 19 -1.02 15.49 0.84
CA ASN A 19 0.01 16.44 0.41
C ASN A 19 1.19 15.66 -0.17
N LEU A 20 1.62 15.98 -1.39
CA LEU A 20 2.70 15.30 -2.10
C LEU A 20 4.02 16.10 -2.09
N GLY A 21 4.07 17.21 -1.36
CA GLY A 21 5.20 18.14 -1.35
C GLY A 21 4.97 19.38 -2.20
N VAL A 22 6.06 20.00 -2.68
CA VAL A 22 6.02 21.30 -3.34
C VAL A 22 5.23 21.23 -4.66
N GLY A 23 4.00 21.72 -4.64
CA GLY A 23 3.14 21.91 -5.82
C GLY A 23 2.15 20.78 -6.11
N GLY A 24 2.06 19.75 -5.27
CA GLY A 24 1.16 18.61 -5.49
C GLY A 24 0.21 18.38 -4.31
N GLU A 25 -1.09 18.57 -4.55
CA GLU A 25 -2.15 18.04 -3.70
C GLU A 25 -2.85 16.93 -4.49
N ALA A 26 -2.92 15.72 -3.94
CA ALA A 26 -3.74 14.65 -4.48
C ALA A 26 -4.92 14.37 -3.57
N GLU A 27 -6.06 14.05 -4.17
CA GLU A 27 -7.21 13.52 -3.45
C GLU A 27 -7.08 12.00 -3.37
N VAL A 28 -7.19 11.47 -2.16
CA VAL A 28 -7.22 10.03 -1.90
C VAL A 28 -8.59 9.70 -1.35
N VAL A 29 -9.31 8.85 -2.08
CA VAL A 29 -10.60 8.33 -1.66
C VAL A 29 -10.41 6.88 -1.25
N ARG A 30 -10.86 6.55 -0.04
CA ARG A 30 -10.92 5.17 0.46
C ARG A 30 -12.37 4.82 0.67
N GLY A 31 -12.75 3.64 0.20
CA GLY A 31 -14.11 3.17 0.41
C GLY A 31 -14.20 1.66 0.42
N GLN A 32 -15.40 1.21 0.70
CA GLN A 32 -15.78 -0.18 0.64
C GLN A 32 -17.23 -0.29 0.20
N TYR A 33 -17.54 -1.35 -0.53
CA TYR A 33 -18.90 -1.73 -0.82
C TYR A 33 -19.08 -3.23 -0.62
N SER A 34 -20.24 -3.62 -0.12
CA SER A 34 -20.63 -5.01 0.00
C SER A 34 -21.92 -5.29 -0.74
N TYR A 35 -22.02 -6.46 -1.35
CA TYR A 35 -23.22 -6.93 -2.04
C TYR A 35 -23.32 -8.46 -1.94
N THR A 36 -24.52 -9.00 -2.14
CA THR A 36 -24.72 -10.45 -2.22
C THR A 36 -24.58 -10.89 -3.67
N ALA A 37 -23.66 -11.81 -3.97
CA ALA A 37 -23.50 -12.37 -5.30
C ALA A 37 -24.68 -13.31 -5.66
N PRO A 38 -24.89 -13.63 -6.95
CA PRO A 38 -26.03 -14.47 -7.38
C PRO A 38 -26.06 -15.87 -6.77
N ASP A 39 -24.93 -16.35 -6.25
CA ASP A 39 -24.77 -17.61 -5.53
C ASP A 39 -25.11 -17.52 -4.02
N GLY A 40 -25.48 -16.33 -3.53
CA GLY A 40 -25.75 -16.06 -2.12
C GLY A 40 -24.51 -15.69 -1.31
N THR A 41 -23.32 -15.65 -1.92
CA THR A 41 -22.08 -15.32 -1.22
C THR A 41 -22.03 -13.82 -0.91
N PRO A 42 -21.82 -13.39 0.35
CA PRO A 42 -21.58 -11.99 0.66
C PRO A 42 -20.20 -11.59 0.15
N ILE A 43 -20.16 -10.61 -0.74
CA ILE A 43 -18.95 -10.04 -1.30
C ILE A 43 -18.66 -8.70 -0.64
N LEU A 44 -17.43 -8.53 -0.18
CA LEU A 44 -16.88 -7.25 0.26
C LEU A 44 -15.75 -6.85 -0.69
N VAL A 45 -15.80 -5.61 -1.16
CA VAL A 45 -14.71 -4.95 -1.90
C VAL A 45 -14.28 -3.74 -1.10
N THR A 46 -12.98 -3.59 -0.88
CA THR A 46 -12.35 -2.37 -0.39
C THR A 46 -11.55 -1.74 -1.51
N TYR A 47 -11.46 -0.42 -1.56
CA TYR A 47 -10.71 0.28 -2.59
C TYR A 47 -9.98 1.51 -2.07
N VAL A 48 -8.89 1.83 -2.76
CA VAL A 48 -8.16 3.09 -2.66
C VAL A 48 -8.10 3.70 -4.05
N ALA A 49 -8.61 4.91 -4.21
CA ALA A 49 -8.45 5.72 -5.40
C ALA A 49 -7.49 6.87 -5.08
N ASP A 50 -6.34 6.87 -5.74
CA ASP A 50 -5.34 7.93 -5.66
C ASP A 50 -4.75 8.21 -7.06
N GLU A 51 -3.62 8.91 -7.12
CA GLU A 51 -2.92 9.24 -8.37
C GLU A 51 -2.53 8.03 -9.23
N ASN A 52 -2.42 6.85 -8.62
CA ASN A 52 -2.13 5.60 -9.31
C ASN A 52 -3.40 4.91 -9.82
N GLY A 53 -4.56 5.57 -9.73
CA GLY A 53 -5.85 5.08 -10.16
C GLY A 53 -6.60 4.32 -9.08
N PHE A 54 -7.59 3.54 -9.51
CA PHE A 54 -8.47 2.76 -8.64
C PHE A 54 -7.88 1.38 -8.34
N GLN A 55 -7.60 1.12 -7.08
CA GLN A 55 -7.01 -0.12 -6.59
C GLN A 55 -8.02 -0.83 -5.69
N ALA A 56 -8.64 -1.90 -6.18
CA ALA A 56 -9.61 -2.70 -5.41
C ALA A 56 -8.97 -3.96 -4.83
N ALA A 57 -9.40 -4.31 -3.63
CA ALA A 57 -9.07 -5.54 -2.94
C ALA A 57 -10.35 -6.25 -2.50
N GLY A 58 -10.38 -7.57 -2.68
CA GLY A 58 -11.50 -8.41 -2.30
C GLY A 58 -11.14 -9.88 -2.50
N ALA A 59 -11.71 -10.78 -1.70
CA ALA A 59 -11.37 -12.21 -1.73
C ALA A 59 -11.68 -12.90 -3.08
N HIS A 60 -12.54 -12.30 -3.90
CA HIS A 60 -12.94 -12.76 -5.22
C HIS A 60 -12.16 -12.09 -6.37
N LEU A 61 -11.30 -11.12 -6.06
CA LEU A 61 -10.48 -10.44 -7.07
C LEU A 61 -9.17 -11.20 -7.29
N PRO A 62 -8.62 -11.20 -8.52
CA PRO A 62 -7.31 -11.79 -8.78
C PRO A 62 -6.24 -11.08 -7.94
N THR A 63 -5.50 -11.85 -7.17
CA THR A 63 -4.35 -11.34 -6.40
C THR A 63 -3.07 -11.46 -7.24
N PRO A 64 -2.12 -10.51 -7.11
CA PRO A 64 -0.82 -10.66 -7.74
C PRO A 64 -0.13 -11.93 -7.21
N PRO A 65 0.70 -12.58 -8.05
CA PRO A 65 1.42 -13.78 -7.63
C PRO A 65 2.31 -13.47 -6.41
N PRO A 66 2.56 -14.47 -5.54
CA PRO A 66 3.39 -14.28 -4.37
C PRO A 66 4.83 -13.88 -4.77
N ILE A 67 5.48 -13.09 -3.91
CA ILE A 67 6.87 -12.70 -4.10
C ILE A 67 7.76 -13.95 -4.21
N PRO A 68 8.63 -14.08 -5.23
CA PRO A 68 9.53 -15.21 -5.37
C PRO A 68 10.42 -15.43 -4.14
N ALA A 69 10.65 -16.69 -3.76
CA ALA A 69 11.42 -17.06 -2.56
C ALA A 69 12.85 -16.47 -2.53
N ALA A 70 13.46 -16.26 -3.69
CA ALA A 70 14.78 -15.62 -3.78
C ALA A 70 14.76 -14.16 -3.28
N ILE A 71 13.73 -13.40 -3.63
CA ILE A 71 13.56 -11.99 -3.20
C ILE A 71 13.28 -11.95 -1.69
N GLN A 72 12.43 -12.85 -1.19
CA GLN A 72 12.19 -12.96 0.25
C GLN A 72 13.48 -13.25 1.03
N ARG A 73 14.33 -14.17 0.54
CA ARG A 73 15.64 -14.45 1.16
C ARG A 73 16.56 -13.24 1.12
N ALA A 74 16.62 -12.53 0.01
CA ALA A 74 17.44 -11.32 -0.11
C ALA A 74 16.99 -10.23 0.89
N LEU A 75 15.69 -9.99 1.02
CA LEU A 75 15.14 -9.04 2.00
C LEU A 75 15.46 -9.47 3.44
N ALA A 76 15.32 -10.75 3.77
CA ALA A 76 15.67 -11.28 5.08
C ALA A 76 17.17 -11.16 5.39
N TYR A 77 18.03 -11.40 4.40
CA TYR A 77 19.46 -11.22 4.52
C TYR A 77 19.81 -9.76 4.79
N ASN A 78 19.28 -8.82 3.99
CA ASN A 78 19.54 -7.39 4.17
C ASN A 78 19.03 -6.89 5.54
N ALA A 79 17.87 -7.38 6.00
CA ALA A 79 17.35 -7.03 7.31
C ALA A 79 18.22 -7.56 8.47
N ALA A 80 18.84 -8.74 8.29
CA ALA A 80 19.73 -9.34 9.27
C ALA A 80 21.17 -8.81 9.24
N HIS A 81 21.57 -8.18 8.12
CA HIS A 81 22.90 -7.60 7.92
C HIS A 81 22.75 -6.10 7.61
N PRO A 82 22.36 -5.28 8.61
CA PRO A 82 22.41 -3.83 8.43
C PRO A 82 23.84 -3.44 8.04
N GLU A 83 23.96 -2.52 7.07
CA GLU A 83 25.28 -2.05 6.64
C GLU A 83 26.06 -1.58 7.87
N GLU A 84 27.24 -2.18 8.09
CA GLU A 84 28.17 -1.66 9.09
C GLU A 84 28.58 -0.27 8.61
N GLU A 85 28.23 0.78 9.38
CA GLU A 85 28.80 2.10 9.19
C GLU A 85 30.30 2.00 9.47
N GLU A 86 31.09 1.58 8.48
CA GLU A 86 32.54 1.67 8.48
C GLU A 86 32.86 3.13 8.79
N PRO A 87 33.44 3.46 9.98
CA PRO A 87 33.74 4.84 10.31
C PRO A 87 34.75 5.32 9.27
N TYR A 88 34.27 6.12 8.31
CA TYR A 88 35.10 6.72 7.25
C TYR A 88 36.37 7.22 7.91
N ASN A 89 37.49 6.57 7.59
CA ASN A 89 38.78 6.76 8.25
C ASN A 89 39.20 8.24 8.15
N ARG A 90 38.75 9.05 9.12
CA ARG A 90 39.13 10.45 9.34
C ARG A 90 40.58 10.58 9.83
N ARG A 91 41.41 9.59 9.53
CA ARG A 91 42.82 9.50 9.92
C ARG A 91 43.78 9.82 8.77
N PHE A 92 43.28 10.08 7.55
CA PHE A 92 44.13 10.45 6.41
C PHE A 92 44.27 11.97 6.18
N PHE A 93 43.53 12.82 6.89
CA PHE A 93 43.63 14.29 6.79
C PHE A 93 44.14 14.90 8.11
N GLY A 94 45.41 14.66 8.41
CA GLY A 94 46.05 15.34 9.53
C GLY A 94 47.36 14.70 9.91
N GLN A 95 48.45 15.11 9.23
CA GLN A 95 49.84 15.20 9.71
C GLN A 95 50.84 14.95 8.57
N LYS A 96 51.20 16.02 7.84
CA LYS A 96 52.56 16.26 7.33
C LYS A 96 52.78 17.78 7.47
N LYS A 97 53.45 18.16 8.55
CA LYS A 97 54.85 18.66 8.58
C LYS A 97 55.00 20.01 7.91
#